data_AF-A0A2G9TEL2-F1
#
_entry.id   AF-A0A2G9TEL2-F1
#
_cell.length_a   1.000
_cell.length_b   1.000
_cell.length_c   1.000
_cell.angle_alpha   90.00
_cell.angle_beta   90.00
_cell.angle_gamma   90.00
#
_symmetry.space_group_name_H-M   'P 1'
#
loop_
_entity.id
_entity.type
_entity.pdbx_description
1 polymer ?
#
loop_
_entity_poly.entity_id
_entity_poly.type
_entity_poly.pdbx_seq_one_letter_code
_entity_poly.pdbx_strand_id
1 'polypeptide(L)'
;MGGLGFMDAWKAIVDDEEGFSENLRGFLMANDRYSYDLLRFTNGTPKAFRFATRLRNVATDELIDRCAQRMRKICDDHPEYELSTYTPLWNLADQYEIMWPQTLQDLYISIAVMLCVALLFIPQPLCAPLIGLSIASVALGVLGIMPFLGVNLDATSMITIAMSVGFSVDFAAHVSYAFMTQKISDGDQK
;
A
#
# COMPACT_ATOMS: atom_id res chain seq x y z
N MET A 1 24.96 -51.50 5.17
CA MET A 1 24.00 -50.66 4.42
C MET A 1 24.68 -49.32 4.18
N GLY A 2 25.41 -49.22 3.07
CA GLY A 2 26.25 -48.06 2.75
C GLY A 2 25.42 -46.95 2.12
N GLY A 3 25.38 -45.80 2.80
CA GLY A 3 24.95 -44.55 2.18
C GLY A 3 25.88 -44.23 1.01
N LEU A 4 25.28 -43.80 -0.10
CA LEU A 4 25.95 -43.54 -1.37
C LEU A 4 27.06 -42.49 -1.21
N GLY A 5 28.27 -42.81 -1.66
CA GLY A 5 29.42 -41.89 -1.70
C GLY A 5 29.21 -40.61 -2.54
N PHE A 6 28.10 -40.53 -3.30
CA PHE A 6 27.66 -39.27 -3.91
C PHE A 6 27.32 -38.21 -2.86
N MET A 7 26.71 -38.58 -1.74
CA MET A 7 26.31 -37.60 -0.72
C MET A 7 27.52 -37.07 0.06
N ASP A 8 28.53 -37.92 0.26
CA ASP A 8 29.82 -37.52 0.85
C ASP A 8 30.66 -36.71 -0.14
N ALA A 9 30.66 -37.06 -1.43
CA ALA A 9 31.30 -36.26 -2.48
C ALA A 9 30.62 -34.90 -2.67
N TRP A 10 29.28 -34.85 -2.58
CA TRP A 10 28.53 -33.61 -2.65
C TRP A 10 28.83 -32.69 -1.46
N LYS A 11 28.90 -33.25 -0.24
CA LYS A 11 29.34 -32.50 0.94
C LYS A 11 30.75 -31.98 0.78
N ALA A 12 31.68 -32.81 0.29
CA ALA A 12 33.06 -32.39 0.05
C ALA A 12 33.19 -31.26 -0.99
N ILE A 13 32.33 -31.22 -2.01
CA ILE A 13 32.29 -30.14 -3.01
C ILE A 13 31.63 -28.87 -2.45
N VAL A 14 30.64 -28.99 -1.57
CA VAL A 14 29.96 -27.84 -0.96
C VAL A 14 30.81 -27.20 0.14
N ASP A 15 31.58 -27.99 0.88
CA ASP A 15 32.47 -27.51 1.95
C ASP A 15 33.77 -26.89 1.41
N ASP A 16 34.13 -27.13 0.14
CA ASP A 16 35.31 -26.58 -0.53
C ASP A 16 34.96 -25.38 -1.43
N GLU A 17 35.26 -24.16 -0.98
CA GLU A 17 34.89 -22.91 -1.65
C GLU A 17 35.56 -22.75 -3.03
N GLU A 18 36.84 -23.15 -3.16
CA GLU A 18 37.59 -23.07 -4.41
C GLU A 18 37.06 -24.08 -5.43
N GLY A 19 36.89 -25.35 -5.01
CA GLY A 19 36.31 -26.39 -5.84
C GLY A 19 34.87 -26.08 -6.26
N PHE A 20 34.05 -25.47 -5.40
CA PHE A 20 32.72 -25.03 -5.76
C PHE A 20 32.74 -23.93 -6.83
N SER A 21 33.60 -22.91 -6.66
CA SER A 21 33.69 -21.77 -7.59
C SER A 21 34.14 -22.18 -9.01
N GLU A 22 35.11 -23.08 -9.11
CA GLU A 22 35.58 -23.60 -10.41
C GLU A 22 34.51 -24.42 -11.13
N ASN A 23 33.84 -25.33 -10.40
CA ASN A 23 32.77 -26.16 -10.96
C ASN A 23 31.53 -25.33 -11.33
N LEU A 24 31.21 -24.31 -10.53
CA LEU A 24 30.12 -23.37 -10.80
C LEU A 24 30.36 -22.60 -12.10
N ARG A 25 31.60 -22.17 -12.35
CA ARG A 25 31.97 -21.49 -13.60
C ARG A 25 31.79 -22.40 -14.81
N GLY A 26 32.23 -23.65 -14.74
CA GLY A 26 32.01 -24.64 -15.81
C GLY A 26 30.51 -24.90 -16.07
N PHE A 27 29.72 -25.03 -15.01
CA PHE A 27 28.28 -25.23 -15.10
C PHE A 27 27.54 -24.06 -15.75
N LEU A 28 27.89 -22.82 -15.39
CA LEU A 28 27.26 -21.62 -15.93
C LEU A 28 27.64 -21.35 -17.38
N MET A 29 28.86 -21.71 -17.79
CA MET A 29 29.27 -21.68 -19.20
C MET A 29 28.51 -22.72 -20.04
N ALA A 30 28.20 -23.88 -19.46
CA ALA A 30 27.40 -24.92 -20.13
C ALA A 30 25.91 -24.56 -20.19
N ASN A 31 25.40 -23.80 -19.22
CA ASN A 31 24.00 -23.37 -19.14
C ASN A 31 23.87 -21.84 -19.15
N ASP A 32 23.87 -21.26 -20.35
CA ASP A 32 23.79 -19.80 -20.57
C ASP A 32 22.54 -19.16 -19.92
N ARG A 33 21.46 -19.92 -19.75
CA ARG A 33 20.23 -19.46 -19.07
C ARG A 33 20.46 -18.93 -17.66
N TYR A 34 21.32 -19.59 -16.88
CA TYR A 34 21.57 -19.24 -15.47
C TYR A 34 22.68 -18.20 -15.32
N SER A 35 23.41 -17.90 -16.40
CA SER A 35 24.46 -16.88 -16.40
C SER A 35 23.91 -15.49 -16.02
N TYR A 36 22.69 -15.18 -16.48
CA TYR A 36 22.02 -13.90 -16.20
C TYR A 36 21.41 -13.79 -14.79
N ASP A 37 21.31 -14.90 -14.06
CA ASP A 37 20.76 -14.93 -12.70
C ASP A 37 21.84 -14.64 -11.63
N LEU A 38 23.11 -14.56 -12.02
CA LEU A 38 24.23 -14.28 -11.13
C LEU A 38 24.89 -12.95 -11.46
N LEU A 39 24.90 -12.05 -10.49
CA LEU A 39 25.63 -10.80 -10.58
C LEU A 39 27.05 -11.02 -10.03
N ARG A 40 28.07 -10.64 -10.80
CA ARG A 40 29.48 -10.78 -10.42
C ARG A 40 30.14 -9.41 -10.33
N PHE A 41 31.12 -9.28 -9.45
CA PHE A 41 32.02 -8.13 -9.41
C PHE A 41 33.09 -8.22 -10.52
N THR A 42 33.81 -7.13 -10.78
CA THR A 42 34.89 -7.06 -11.79
C THR A 42 36.08 -7.99 -11.49
N ASN A 43 36.26 -8.39 -10.23
CA ASN A 43 37.23 -9.38 -9.77
C ASN A 43 36.74 -10.83 -9.89
N GLY A 44 35.52 -11.07 -10.39
CA GLY A 44 34.96 -12.40 -10.63
C GLY A 44 34.23 -13.05 -9.47
N THR A 45 34.19 -12.44 -8.27
CA THR A 45 33.41 -12.98 -7.14
C THR A 45 31.90 -12.79 -7.33
N PRO A 46 31.07 -13.76 -6.90
CA PRO A 46 29.62 -13.63 -6.92
C PRO A 46 29.17 -12.57 -5.91
N LYS A 47 28.34 -11.62 -6.38
CA LYS A 47 27.77 -10.54 -5.56
C LYS A 47 26.34 -10.84 -5.13
N ALA A 48 25.53 -11.32 -6.05
CA ALA A 48 24.12 -11.59 -5.83
C ALA A 48 23.65 -12.71 -6.75
N PHE A 49 22.64 -13.44 -6.31
CA PHE A 49 21.97 -14.45 -7.11
C PHE A 49 20.47 -14.17 -7.12
N ARG A 50 19.81 -14.50 -8.22
CA ARG A 50 18.36 -14.42 -8.36
C ARG A 50 17.77 -15.83 -8.36
N PHE A 51 16.79 -16.06 -7.50
CA PHE A 51 15.95 -17.25 -7.55
C PHE A 51 14.57 -16.90 -8.08
N ALA A 52 14.19 -17.47 -9.22
CA ALA A 52 12.89 -17.21 -9.83
C ALA A 52 11.87 -18.26 -9.37
N THR A 53 10.79 -17.80 -8.72
CA THR A 53 9.64 -18.64 -8.34
C THR A 53 8.41 -18.20 -9.12
N ARG A 54 7.53 -19.14 -9.45
CA ARG A 54 6.27 -18.82 -10.12
C ARG A 54 5.15 -18.78 -9.09
N LEU A 55 4.48 -17.62 -8.99
CA LEU A 55 3.22 -17.48 -8.26
C LEU A 55 2.12 -18.22 -9.00
N ARG A 56 1.29 -18.99 -8.27
CA ARG A 56 0.15 -19.72 -8.83
C ARG A 56 -1.13 -19.20 -8.19
N ASN A 57 -2.17 -19.03 -9.01
CA ASN A 57 -3.52 -18.69 -8.56
C ASN A 57 -3.64 -17.32 -7.86
N VAL A 58 -3.01 -16.30 -8.44
CA VAL A 58 -3.08 -14.91 -7.94
C VAL A 58 -3.93 -14.10 -8.93
N ALA A 59 -5.25 -14.12 -8.73
CA ALA A 59 -6.22 -13.49 -9.64
C ALA A 59 -6.83 -12.18 -9.10
N THR A 60 -6.71 -11.92 -7.80
CA THR A 60 -7.32 -10.77 -7.11
C THR A 60 -6.24 -9.96 -6.41
N ASP A 61 -6.43 -8.64 -6.32
CA ASP A 61 -5.48 -7.72 -5.67
C ASP A 61 -5.21 -8.08 -4.20
N GLU A 62 -6.23 -8.52 -3.46
CA GLU A 62 -6.08 -9.03 -2.09
C GLU A 62 -5.15 -10.25 -2.01
N LEU A 63 -5.17 -11.13 -3.01
CA LEU A 63 -4.25 -12.28 -3.06
C LEU A 63 -2.83 -11.84 -3.42
N ILE A 64 -2.68 -10.81 -4.26
CA ILE A 64 -1.37 -10.23 -4.59
C ILE A 64 -0.74 -9.65 -3.33
N ASP A 65 -1.50 -8.84 -2.59
CA ASP A 65 -1.06 -8.23 -1.33
C ASP A 65 -0.68 -9.29 -0.28
N ARG A 66 -1.54 -10.30 -0.04
CA ARG A 66 -1.19 -11.40 0.88
C ARG A 66 0.04 -12.18 0.44
N CYS A 67 0.24 -12.39 -0.85
CA CYS A 67 1.44 -13.04 -1.37
C CYS A 67 2.68 -12.17 -1.13
N ALA A 68 2.60 -10.87 -1.36
CA ALA A 68 3.68 -9.92 -1.12
C ALA A 68 4.06 -9.89 0.36
N GLN A 69 3.09 -9.73 1.27
CA GLN A 69 3.30 -9.76 2.71
C GLN A 69 3.92 -11.07 3.19
N ARG A 70 3.44 -12.22 2.69
CA ARG A 70 3.99 -13.53 3.06
C ARG A 70 5.44 -13.67 2.60
N MET A 71 5.76 -13.19 1.40
CA MET A 71 7.11 -13.26 0.87
C MET A 71 8.06 -12.31 1.63
N ARG A 72 7.61 -11.09 1.95
CA ARG A 72 8.35 -10.15 2.81
C ARG A 72 8.62 -10.74 4.19
N LYS A 73 7.60 -11.34 4.80
CA LYS A 73 7.74 -12.00 6.10
C LYS A 73 8.78 -13.13 6.07
N ILE A 74 8.84 -13.93 5.01
CA ILE A 74 9.87 -14.97 4.87
C ILE A 74 11.27 -14.36 4.78
N CYS A 75 11.43 -13.21 4.12
CA CYS A 75 12.69 -12.48 4.11
C CYS A 75 13.05 -11.92 5.49
N ASP A 76 12.06 -11.37 6.20
CA ASP A 76 12.25 -10.79 7.54
C ASP A 76 12.53 -11.87 8.61
N ASP A 77 11.96 -13.07 8.46
CA ASP A 77 12.19 -14.22 9.35
C ASP A 77 13.61 -14.79 9.19
N HIS A 78 14.29 -14.49 8.07
CA HIS A 78 15.63 -14.97 7.73
C HIS A 78 16.62 -13.82 7.42
N PRO A 79 16.92 -12.95 8.41
CA PRO A 79 17.81 -11.81 8.21
C PRO A 79 19.25 -12.22 7.87
N GLU A 80 19.66 -13.45 8.20
CA GLU A 80 21.00 -13.98 7.93
C GLU A 80 21.38 -14.05 6.45
N TYR A 81 20.39 -14.06 5.54
CA TYR A 81 20.62 -14.19 4.10
C TYR A 81 20.40 -12.89 3.32
N GLU A 82 20.03 -11.78 3.98
CA GLU A 82 19.77 -10.47 3.35
C GLU A 82 18.90 -10.57 2.09
N LEU A 83 17.84 -11.39 2.15
CA LEU A 83 16.98 -11.67 0.99
C LEU A 83 16.07 -10.49 0.69
N SER A 84 15.93 -10.17 -0.60
CA SER A 84 14.95 -9.22 -1.10
C SER A 84 14.09 -9.86 -2.18
N THR A 85 12.82 -9.48 -2.23
CA THR A 85 11.87 -10.02 -3.22
C THR A 85 11.41 -8.95 -4.18
N TYR A 86 11.38 -9.32 -5.46
CA TYR A 86 11.02 -8.40 -6.52
C TYR A 86 10.08 -9.07 -7.51
N THR A 87 8.98 -8.38 -7.81
CA THR A 87 8.11 -8.67 -8.94
C THR A 87 7.33 -7.40 -9.27
N PRO A 88 7.00 -7.14 -10.54
CA PRO A 88 6.20 -5.98 -10.91
C PRO A 88 4.82 -5.95 -10.23
N LEU A 89 4.31 -7.10 -9.77
CA LEU A 89 3.06 -7.16 -9.02
C LEU A 89 3.17 -6.54 -7.62
N TRP A 90 4.36 -6.41 -7.03
CA TRP A 90 4.49 -5.83 -5.69
C TRP A 90 4.15 -4.34 -5.68
N ASN A 91 4.29 -3.64 -6.82
CA ASN A 91 3.83 -2.25 -6.92
C ASN A 91 2.31 -2.11 -6.70
N LEU A 92 1.53 -3.11 -7.12
CA LEU A 92 0.08 -3.14 -6.87
C LEU A 92 -0.23 -3.43 -5.40
N ALA A 93 0.51 -4.37 -4.78
CA ALA A 93 0.40 -4.65 -3.35
C ALA A 93 0.74 -3.41 -2.50
N ASP A 94 1.83 -2.72 -2.83
CA ASP A 94 2.27 -1.51 -2.14
C ASP A 94 1.26 -0.37 -2.25
N GLN A 95 0.69 -0.19 -3.45
CA GLN A 95 -0.40 0.76 -3.63
C GLN A 95 -1.58 0.39 -2.72
N TYR A 96 -1.99 -0.89 -2.73
CA TYR A 96 -3.12 -1.40 -1.95
C TYR A 96 -2.95 -1.20 -0.45
N GLU A 97 -1.76 -1.46 0.09
CA GLU A 97 -1.42 -1.27 1.50
C GLU A 97 -1.55 0.21 1.93
N ILE A 98 -1.18 1.13 1.05
CA ILE A 98 -1.20 2.58 1.33
C ILE A 98 -2.59 3.20 1.14
N MET A 99 -3.48 2.59 0.36
CA MET A 99 -4.81 3.16 0.04
C MET A 99 -5.66 3.47 1.27
N TRP A 100 -5.76 2.52 2.20
CA TRP A 100 -6.59 2.66 3.39
C TRP A 100 -6.12 3.79 4.34
N PRO A 101 -4.85 3.82 4.79
CA PRO A 101 -4.40 4.89 5.67
C PRO A 101 -4.46 6.25 4.99
N GLN A 102 -4.18 6.33 3.69
CA GLN A 102 -4.27 7.58 2.93
C GLN A 102 -5.71 8.11 2.89
N THR A 103 -6.70 7.25 2.60
CA THR A 103 -8.12 7.64 2.56
C THR A 103 -8.59 8.21 3.90
N LEU A 104 -8.21 7.56 5.01
CA LEU A 104 -8.56 8.03 6.35
C LEU A 104 -7.87 9.34 6.71
N GLN A 105 -6.61 9.49 6.32
CA GLN A 105 -5.85 10.72 6.54
C GLN A 105 -6.47 11.90 5.77
N ASP A 106 -6.79 11.69 4.50
CA ASP A 106 -7.44 12.70 3.66
C ASP A 106 -8.81 13.10 4.23
N LEU A 107 -9.60 12.12 4.69
CA LEU A 107 -10.88 12.39 5.33
C LEU A 107 -10.73 13.21 6.61
N TYR A 108 -9.79 12.82 7.48
CA TYR A 108 -9.54 13.52 8.74
C TYR A 108 -9.08 14.96 8.51
N ILE A 109 -8.12 15.16 7.60
CA ILE A 109 -7.61 16.49 7.24
C ILE A 109 -8.75 17.33 6.66
N SER A 110 -9.58 16.78 5.78
CA SER A 110 -10.73 17.49 5.21
C SER A 110 -11.71 17.97 6.28
N ILE A 111 -12.04 17.13 7.28
CA ILE A 111 -12.92 17.50 8.38
C ILE A 111 -12.27 18.59 9.25
N ALA A 112 -10.98 18.46 9.55
CA ALA A 112 -10.25 19.42 10.37
C ALA A 112 -10.19 20.81 9.71
N VAL A 113 -9.85 20.87 8.42
CA VAL A 113 -9.82 22.12 7.65
C VAL A 113 -11.20 22.77 7.62
N MET A 114 -12.26 21.98 7.43
CA MET A 114 -13.63 22.51 7.42
C MET A 114 -14.10 23.03 8.77
N LEU A 115 -13.71 22.38 9.86
CA LEU A 115 -13.96 22.90 11.19
C LEU A 115 -13.28 24.26 11.39
N CYS A 116 -12.03 24.41 10.94
CA CYS A 116 -11.31 25.68 10.99
C CYS A 116 -11.98 26.78 10.15
N VAL A 117 -12.42 26.46 8.92
CA VAL A 117 -13.13 27.41 8.05
C VAL A 117 -14.48 27.81 8.68
N ALA A 118 -15.23 26.86 9.24
CA ALA A 118 -16.50 27.13 9.90
C ALA A 118 -16.32 28.05 11.13
N LEU A 119 -15.27 27.85 11.92
CA LEU A 119 -14.94 28.72 13.06
C LEU A 119 -14.54 30.14 12.62
N LEU A 120 -13.88 30.28 11.46
CA LEU A 120 -13.46 31.58 10.94
C LEU A 120 -14.63 32.37 10.35
N PHE A 121 -15.56 31.70 9.66
CA PHE A 121 -16.70 32.33 9.00
C PHE A 121 -17.91 32.58 9.92
N ILE A 122 -18.09 31.79 10.98
CA ILE A 122 -19.24 31.88 11.88
C ILE A 122 -18.81 32.41 13.25
N PRO A 123 -19.19 33.64 13.65
CA PRO A 123 -18.89 34.18 14.98
C PRO A 123 -19.67 33.51 16.14
N GLN A 124 -20.35 32.39 15.88
CA GLN A 124 -21.12 31.62 16.87
C GLN A 124 -20.55 30.18 16.99
N PRO A 125 -19.82 29.87 18.08
CA PRO A 125 -19.06 28.62 18.21
C PRO A 125 -19.92 27.35 18.33
N LEU A 126 -21.24 27.50 18.54
CA LEU A 126 -22.16 26.37 18.65
C LEU A 126 -22.54 25.76 17.29
N CYS A 127 -22.46 26.53 16.19
CA CYS A 127 -22.82 26.04 14.85
C CYS A 127 -21.68 25.30 14.13
N ALA A 128 -20.42 25.64 14.44
CA ALA A 128 -19.24 25.01 13.82
C ALA A 128 -19.16 23.47 14.03
N PRO A 129 -19.35 22.91 15.26
CA PRO A 129 -19.30 21.47 15.44
C PRO A 129 -20.48 20.73 14.80
N LEU A 130 -21.65 21.36 14.65
CA LEU A 130 -22.80 20.79 13.94
C LEU A 130 -22.50 20.58 12.44
N ILE A 131 -21.83 21.54 11.83
CA ILE A 131 -21.39 21.45 10.43
C ILE A 131 -20.33 20.35 10.29
N GLY A 132 -19.33 20.33 11.17
CA GLY A 132 -18.33 19.26 11.19
C GLY A 132 -18.95 17.86 11.35
N LEU A 133 -19.95 17.73 12.23
CA LEU A 133 -20.70 16.49 12.45
C LEU A 133 -21.51 16.09 11.21
N SER A 134 -22.09 17.04 10.49
CA SER A 134 -22.82 16.76 9.25
C SER A 134 -21.91 16.23 8.14
N ILE A 135 -20.71 16.79 7.98
CA ILE A 135 -19.72 16.33 7.00
C ILE A 135 -19.19 14.95 7.39
N ALA A 136 -18.88 14.75 8.67
CA ALA A 136 -18.47 13.44 9.19
C ALA A 136 -19.55 12.38 8.98
N SER A 137 -20.83 12.75 9.15
CA SER A 137 -21.96 11.85 8.91
C SER A 137 -22.05 11.43 7.44
N VAL A 138 -21.88 12.35 6.50
CA VAL A 138 -21.87 12.02 5.06
C VAL A 138 -20.69 11.10 4.73
N ALA A 139 -19.48 11.41 5.23
CA ALA A 139 -18.30 10.60 4.98
C ALA A 139 -18.40 9.17 5.54
N LEU A 140 -18.88 9.03 6.78
CA LEU A 140 -19.17 7.72 7.37
C LEU A 140 -20.30 7.00 6.62
N GLY A 141 -21.27 7.74 6.08
CA GLY A 141 -22.32 7.18 5.23
C GLY A 141 -21.78 6.57 3.94
N VAL A 142 -20.89 7.26 3.22
CA VAL A 142 -20.26 6.73 2.00
C VAL A 142 -19.41 5.49 2.32
N LEU A 143 -18.56 5.57 3.34
CA LEU A 143 -17.74 4.43 3.79
C LEU A 143 -18.59 3.25 4.27
N GLY A 144 -19.75 3.51 4.91
CA GLY A 144 -20.64 2.48 5.42
C GLY A 144 -21.48 1.78 4.34
N ILE A 145 -21.87 2.49 3.28
CA ILE A 145 -22.65 1.94 2.16
C ILE A 145 -21.78 1.10 1.22
N MET A 146 -20.49 1.43 1.12
CA MET A 146 -19.52 0.75 0.26
C MET A 146 -19.47 -0.78 0.42
N PRO A 147 -19.35 -1.35 1.64
CA PRO A 147 -19.43 -2.80 1.83
C PRO A 147 -20.83 -3.38 1.56
N PHE A 148 -21.90 -2.61 1.75
CA PHE A 148 -23.26 -3.06 1.45
C PHE A 148 -23.51 -3.22 -0.06
N LEU A 149 -22.87 -2.38 -0.88
CA LEU A 149 -22.93 -2.46 -2.34
C LEU A 149 -21.91 -3.47 -2.94
N GLY A 150 -21.09 -4.11 -2.10
CA GLY A 150 -20.04 -5.02 -2.56
C GLY A 150 -18.90 -4.32 -3.32
N VAL A 151 -18.68 -3.03 -3.08
CA VAL A 151 -17.59 -2.26 -3.70
C VAL A 151 -16.34 -2.40 -2.83
N ASN A 152 -15.25 -2.92 -3.41
CA ASN A 152 -13.97 -3.00 -2.73
C ASN A 152 -13.24 -1.65 -2.75
N LEU A 153 -12.40 -1.42 -1.73
CA LEU A 153 -11.61 -0.20 -1.65
C LEU A 153 -10.43 -0.26 -2.61
N ASP A 154 -10.63 0.37 -3.76
CA ASP A 154 -9.66 0.55 -4.83
C ASP A 154 -9.38 2.05 -5.09
N ALA A 155 -8.33 2.38 -5.82
CA ALA A 155 -7.94 3.74 -6.16
C ALA A 155 -9.07 4.53 -6.82
N THR A 156 -9.85 3.87 -7.67
CA THR A 156 -11.05 4.45 -8.28
C THR A 156 -12.09 4.86 -7.22
N SER A 157 -12.36 3.98 -6.26
CA SER A 157 -13.31 4.24 -5.17
C SER A 157 -12.82 5.32 -4.20
N MET A 158 -11.52 5.40 -3.91
CA MET A 158 -10.95 6.47 -3.09
C MET A 158 -11.25 7.85 -3.68
N ILE A 159 -11.08 8.00 -5.00
CA ILE A 159 -11.40 9.26 -5.70
C ILE A 159 -12.89 9.58 -5.56
N THR A 160 -13.77 8.59 -5.66
CA THR A 160 -15.22 8.82 -5.48
C THR A 160 -15.58 9.26 -4.06
N ILE A 161 -14.91 8.70 -3.05
CA ILE A 161 -15.09 9.10 -1.65
C ILE A 161 -14.61 10.54 -1.48
N ALA A 162 -13.42 10.87 -1.96
CA ALA A 162 -12.86 12.22 -1.89
C ALA A 162 -13.75 13.25 -2.61
N MET A 163 -14.25 12.94 -3.81
CA MET A 163 -15.19 13.80 -4.53
C MET A 163 -16.50 13.99 -3.76
N SER A 164 -17.05 12.92 -3.19
CA SER A 164 -18.28 13.00 -2.39
C SER A 164 -18.11 13.89 -1.16
N VAL A 165 -16.96 13.80 -0.47
CA VAL A 165 -16.65 14.68 0.66
C VAL A 165 -16.49 16.12 0.18
N GLY A 166 -15.80 16.35 -0.93
CA GLY A 166 -15.63 17.68 -1.53
C GLY A 166 -16.96 18.37 -1.87
N PHE A 167 -17.90 17.64 -2.47
CA PHE A 167 -19.24 18.17 -2.74
C PHE A 167 -20.03 18.46 -1.44
N SER A 168 -19.94 17.60 -0.44
CA SER A 168 -20.57 17.82 0.87
C SER A 168 -20.08 19.12 1.53
N VAL A 169 -18.77 19.37 1.44
CA VAL A 169 -18.11 20.58 1.93
C VAL A 169 -18.59 21.85 1.23
N ASP A 170 -18.73 21.80 -0.09
CA ASP A 170 -19.24 22.90 -0.90
C ASP A 170 -20.66 23.31 -0.47
N PHE A 171 -21.54 22.32 -0.27
CA PHE A 171 -22.89 22.56 0.26
C PHE A 171 -22.87 23.19 1.65
N ALA A 172 -22.02 22.71 2.56
CA ALA A 172 -21.90 23.26 3.90
C ALA A 172 -21.43 24.73 3.90
N ALA A 173 -20.48 25.08 3.02
CA ALA A 173 -20.01 26.45 2.86
C ALA A 173 -21.12 27.37 2.30
N HIS A 174 -21.86 26.92 1.28
CA HIS A 174 -22.98 27.67 0.71
C HIS A 174 -24.09 27.95 1.72
N VAL A 175 -24.48 26.93 2.50
CA VAL A 175 -25.50 27.07 3.55
C VAL A 175 -25.03 28.03 4.64
N SER A 176 -23.77 27.93 5.07
CA SER A 176 -23.19 28.81 6.09
C SER A 176 -23.13 30.27 5.61
N TYR A 177 -22.73 30.48 4.35
CA TYR A 177 -22.71 31.80 3.75
C TYR A 177 -24.11 32.41 3.64
N ALA A 178 -25.10 31.63 3.18
CA ALA A 178 -26.50 32.06 3.09
C ALA A 178 -27.06 32.44 4.47
N PHE A 179 -26.75 31.65 5.51
CA PHE A 179 -27.16 31.96 6.88
C PHE A 179 -26.55 33.28 7.39
N MET A 180 -25.29 33.55 7.07
CA MET A 180 -24.62 34.81 7.45
C MET A 180 -25.10 36.02 6.65
N THR A 181 -25.47 35.84 5.38
CA THR A 181 -25.94 36.94 4.53
C THR A 181 -27.42 37.27 4.74
N GLN A 182 -28.21 36.35 5.31
CA GLN A 182 -29.53 36.70 5.82
C GLN A 182 -29.40 37.49 7.12
N LYS A 183 -29.40 38.83 6.98
CA LYS A 183 -29.72 39.71 8.11
C LYS A 183 -31.09 39.28 8.64
N ILE A 184 -31.15 38.91 9.90
CA ILE A 184 -32.41 38.83 10.64
C ILE A 184 -33.05 40.22 10.50
N SER A 185 -34.02 40.36 9.60
CA SER A 185 -34.93 41.49 9.57
C SER A 185 -35.88 41.30 10.74
N ASP A 186 -35.37 41.38 11.96
CA ASP A 186 -36.21 41.59 13.13
C ASP A 186 -36.67 43.04 13.01
N GLY A 187 -37.93 43.18 12.63
CA GLY A 187 -38.56 44.47 12.47
C GLY A 187 -38.69 45.14 13.83
N ASP A 188 -37.69 45.92 14.19
CA ASP A 188 -37.90 47.07 15.06
C ASP A 188 -38.01 48.33 14.19
N GLN A 189 -39.21 48.53 13.62
CA GLN A 189 -39.71 49.84 13.25
C GLN A 189 -41.19 49.94 13.61
N LYS A 190 -41.43 50.50 14.80
CA LYS A 190 -42.61 51.27 15.27
C LYS A 190 -44.01 50.70 15.11
#